data_AF-A0A831V3Z1-F1
#
_entry.id   AF-A0A831V3Z1-F1
#
_cell.length_a   1.000
_cell.length_b   1.000
_cell.length_c   1.000
_cell.angle_alpha   90.00
_cell.angle_beta   90.00
_cell.angle_gamma   90.00
#
_symmetry.space_group_name_H-M   'P 1'
#
loop_
_entity.id
_entity.type
_entity.pdbx_description
1 polymer ?
#
loop_
_entity_poly.entity_id
_entity_poly.type
_entity_poly.pdbx_seq_one_letter_code
_entity_poly.pdbx_strand_id
1 'polypeptide(L)'
;MRYRQKFRILLSASALLALSGAITLFSQAYADDGPMVRKNVAKTPHMESEHAQFSMMQFYVPATKADGTPVLLEYSADRDGDNQADELLFSRDYAKPLVVTYLDEEEDGAADYDIETGDEIGPDIQRDIWAAVSMDDGETWKQRNLSESAVESSFT
;
A
#
# COMPACT_ATOMS: atom_id res chain seq x y z
N MET A 1 -41.42 -55.58 2.39
CA MET A 1 -40.52 -54.93 1.41
C MET A 1 -40.31 -53.43 1.64
N ARG A 2 -41.31 -52.63 2.05
CA ARG A 2 -41.19 -51.17 2.26
C ARG A 2 -40.16 -50.68 3.30
N TYR A 3 -39.82 -51.49 4.31
CA TYR A 3 -38.88 -51.09 5.38
C TYR A 3 -37.41 -51.07 4.94
N ARG A 4 -37.01 -52.02 4.06
CA ARG A 4 -35.63 -52.11 3.54
C ARG A 4 -35.29 -50.98 2.56
N GLN A 5 -36.31 -50.41 1.89
CA GLN A 5 -36.14 -49.28 0.98
C GLN A 5 -35.96 -47.95 1.74
N LYS A 6 -36.73 -47.74 2.81
CA LYS A 6 -36.56 -46.56 3.70
C LYS A 6 -35.21 -46.57 4.42
N PHE A 7 -34.75 -47.74 4.88
CA PHE A 7 -33.44 -47.88 5.55
C PHE A 7 -32.27 -47.58 4.59
N ARG A 8 -32.36 -48.02 3.33
CA ARG A 8 -31.34 -47.72 2.30
C ARG A 8 -31.27 -46.24 1.93
N ILE A 9 -32.42 -45.56 1.84
CA ILE A 9 -32.49 -44.11 1.55
C ILE A 9 -31.92 -43.29 2.71
N LEU A 10 -32.20 -43.69 3.96
CA LEU A 10 -31.66 -43.02 5.15
C LEU A 10 -30.13 -43.18 5.25
N LEU A 11 -29.60 -44.37 4.95
CA LEU A 11 -28.15 -44.63 4.95
C LEU A 11 -27.42 -43.84 3.84
N SER A 12 -28.02 -43.71 2.65
CA SER A 12 -27.44 -42.91 1.57
C SER A 12 -27.50 -41.41 1.85
N ALA A 13 -28.56 -40.93 2.51
CA ALA A 13 -28.70 -39.53 2.88
C ALA A 13 -27.69 -39.12 3.97
N SER A 14 -27.43 -39.99 4.95
CA SER A 14 -26.40 -39.74 5.96
C SER A 14 -24.99 -39.78 5.37
N ALA A 15 -24.73 -40.67 4.42
CA ALA A 15 -23.44 -40.73 3.72
C ALA A 15 -23.18 -39.48 2.87
N LEU A 16 -24.21 -38.93 2.22
CA LEU A 16 -24.13 -37.68 1.46
C LEU A 16 -23.86 -36.46 2.37
N LEU A 17 -24.52 -36.38 3.54
CA LEU A 17 -24.27 -35.33 4.53
C LEU A 17 -22.87 -35.43 5.17
N ALA A 18 -22.39 -36.64 5.43
CA ALA A 18 -21.04 -36.86 5.92
C ALA A 18 -19.98 -36.49 4.87
N LEU A 19 -20.25 -36.79 3.60
CA LEU A 19 -19.37 -36.43 2.49
C LEU A 19 -19.35 -34.91 2.24
N SER A 20 -20.49 -34.22 2.33
CA SER A 20 -20.53 -32.76 2.22
C SER A 20 -19.82 -32.08 3.39
N GLY A 21 -19.97 -32.60 4.62
CA GLY A 21 -19.25 -32.10 5.78
C GLY A 21 -17.73 -32.30 5.69
N ALA A 22 -17.29 -33.43 5.11
CA ALA A 22 -15.88 -33.67 4.84
C ALA A 22 -15.32 -32.68 3.80
N ILE A 23 -16.07 -32.39 2.72
CA ILE A 23 -15.64 -31.45 1.67
C ILE A 23 -15.52 -30.01 2.22
N THR A 24 -16.40 -29.59 3.13
CA THR A 24 -16.30 -28.27 3.76
C THR A 24 -15.12 -28.10 4.72
N LEU A 25 -14.60 -29.19 5.29
CA LEU A 25 -13.44 -29.13 6.21
C LEU A 25 -12.10 -28.94 5.47
N PHE A 26 -12.03 -29.23 4.17
CA PHE A 26 -10.81 -29.04 3.36
C PHE A 26 -10.71 -27.66 2.68
N SER A 27 -11.72 -26.80 2.82
CA SER A 27 -11.82 -25.55 2.05
C SER A 27 -11.60 -24.28 2.89
N GLN A 28 -10.87 -24.36 4.00
CA GLN A 28 -10.39 -23.17 4.73
C GLN A 28 -9.08 -22.71 4.08
N ALA A 29 -9.15 -22.29 2.81
CA ALA A 29 -8.09 -21.49 2.24
C ALA A 29 -8.29 -20.06 2.77
N TYR A 30 -7.58 -19.74 3.85
CA TYR A 30 -7.42 -18.34 4.24
C TYR A 30 -6.71 -17.65 3.06
N ALA A 31 -7.33 -16.59 2.55
CA ALA A 31 -6.61 -15.67 1.68
C ALA A 31 -5.58 -14.99 2.59
N ASP A 32 -4.34 -15.45 2.47
CA ASP A 32 -3.19 -14.92 3.20
C ASP A 32 -2.64 -13.74 2.38
N ASP A 33 -3.04 -12.54 2.78
CA ASP A 33 -2.39 -11.31 2.37
C ASP A 33 -1.19 -11.13 3.31
N GLY A 34 0.03 -11.26 2.79
CA GLY A 34 1.25 -11.11 3.58
C GLY A 34 1.33 -9.78 4.34
N PRO A 35 2.37 -9.59 5.17
CA PRO A 35 2.43 -8.48 6.13
C PRO A 35 2.23 -7.11 5.46
N MET A 36 1.36 -6.30 6.05
CA MET A 36 0.98 -4.99 5.49
C MET A 36 2.08 -3.94 5.69
N VAL A 37 2.52 -3.33 4.60
CA VAL A 37 3.46 -2.20 4.63
C VAL A 37 2.71 -0.87 4.77
N ARG A 38 2.99 -0.14 5.86
CA ARG A 38 2.44 1.21 6.11
C ARG A 38 3.58 2.21 6.26
N LYS A 39 3.67 3.18 5.36
CA LYS A 39 4.72 4.22 5.38
C LYS A 39 4.10 5.60 5.13
N ASN A 40 4.61 6.61 5.83
CA ASN A 40 4.42 8.01 5.45
C ASN A 40 5.41 8.34 4.32
N VAL A 41 4.92 8.42 3.08
CA VAL A 41 5.74 8.71 1.90
C VAL A 41 6.17 10.18 1.87
N ALA A 42 5.35 11.13 2.31
CA ALA A 42 5.66 12.56 2.29
C ALA A 42 6.70 12.96 3.36
N LYS A 43 6.75 12.22 4.49
CA LYS A 43 7.63 12.48 5.65
C LYS A 43 7.36 13.81 6.37
N THR A 44 6.23 14.44 6.08
CA THR A 44 5.76 15.75 6.58
C THR A 44 4.46 15.57 7.37
N PRO A 45 4.47 14.86 8.51
CA PRO A 45 3.23 14.46 9.21
C PRO A 45 2.40 15.62 9.77
N HIS A 46 2.96 16.83 9.82
CA HIS A 46 2.32 18.03 10.35
C HIS A 46 1.79 18.96 9.25
N MET A 47 2.05 18.62 7.99
CA MET A 47 1.61 19.36 6.81
C MET A 47 0.44 18.66 6.14
N GLU A 48 -0.39 19.42 5.43
CA GLU A 48 -1.52 18.85 4.71
C GLU A 48 -1.10 18.34 3.32
N SER A 49 -1.14 17.02 3.14
CA SER A 49 -0.96 16.40 1.83
C SER A 49 -2.30 16.15 1.14
N GLU A 50 -2.42 16.54 -0.13
CA GLU A 50 -3.65 16.42 -0.91
C GLU A 50 -3.44 15.71 -2.26
N HIS A 51 -4.55 15.26 -2.87
CA HIS A 51 -4.58 14.69 -4.22
C HIS A 51 -3.56 13.56 -4.49
N ALA A 52 -3.28 12.74 -3.47
CA ALA A 52 -2.35 11.63 -3.60
C ALA A 52 -2.86 10.59 -4.62
N GLN A 53 -2.02 10.24 -5.58
CA GLN A 53 -2.24 9.18 -6.56
C GLN A 53 -1.13 8.14 -6.46
N PHE A 54 -1.49 6.87 -6.48
CA PHE A 54 -0.58 5.72 -6.45
C PHE A 54 -0.64 4.93 -7.76
N SER A 55 0.51 4.49 -8.26
CA SER A 55 0.61 3.66 -9.46
C SER A 55 1.72 2.62 -9.33
N MET A 56 1.49 1.43 -9.89
CA MET A 56 2.49 0.37 -10.02
C MET A 56 2.82 0.18 -11.50
N MET A 57 4.10 0.15 -11.83
CA MET A 57 4.57 0.00 -13.20
C MET A 57 4.41 -1.45 -13.71
N GLN A 58 4.31 -1.61 -15.03
CA GLN A 58 4.08 -2.92 -15.68
C GLN A 58 5.35 -3.73 -15.96
N PHE A 59 6.54 -3.16 -15.70
CA PHE A 59 7.83 -3.80 -15.92
C PHE A 59 8.58 -4.01 -14.60
N TYR A 60 9.57 -4.89 -14.63
CA TYR A 60 10.43 -5.19 -13.49
C TYR A 60 11.76 -4.43 -13.61
N VAL A 61 12.28 -4.01 -12.46
CA VAL A 61 13.63 -3.44 -12.30
C VAL A 61 14.38 -4.23 -11.22
N PRO A 62 15.73 -4.23 -11.20
CA PRO A 62 16.49 -4.75 -10.06
C PRO A 62 16.05 -4.08 -8.77
N ALA A 63 15.82 -4.87 -7.73
CA ALA A 63 15.34 -4.37 -6.46
C ALA A 63 16.46 -3.62 -5.72
N THR A 64 16.22 -2.36 -5.38
CA THR A 64 17.19 -1.51 -4.68
C THR A 64 16.48 -0.60 -3.70
N LYS A 65 17.11 -0.34 -2.56
CA LYS A 65 16.69 0.69 -1.62
C LYS A 65 16.80 2.10 -2.23
N ALA A 66 16.22 3.08 -1.54
CA ALA A 66 16.26 4.49 -1.87
C ALA A 66 17.67 5.11 -1.80
N ASP A 67 18.69 4.41 -1.29
CA ASP A 67 20.10 4.81 -1.39
C ASP A 67 20.81 4.17 -2.59
N GLY A 68 20.16 3.24 -3.31
CA GLY A 68 20.72 2.46 -4.41
C GLY A 68 21.32 1.12 -3.99
N THR A 69 21.29 0.76 -2.71
CA THR A 69 21.77 -0.53 -2.21
C THR A 69 20.88 -1.66 -2.75
N PRO A 70 21.43 -2.69 -3.42
CA PRO A 70 20.66 -3.85 -3.86
C PRO A 70 20.00 -4.57 -2.68
N VAL A 71 18.77 -5.05 -2.88
CA VAL A 71 18.02 -5.77 -1.85
C VAL A 71 17.41 -7.04 -2.41
N LEU A 72 17.43 -8.11 -1.60
CA LEU A 72 16.67 -9.31 -1.87
C LEU A 72 15.30 -9.16 -1.20
N LEU A 73 14.23 -9.20 -2.00
CA LEU A 73 12.86 -9.10 -1.50
C LEU A 73 12.38 -10.48 -1.07
N GLU A 74 11.83 -10.57 0.13
CA GLU A 74 11.30 -11.79 0.73
C GLU A 74 9.79 -11.65 0.87
N TYR A 75 9.05 -12.64 0.35
CA TYR A 75 7.60 -12.68 0.44
C TYR A 75 7.23 -13.80 1.40
N SER A 76 6.61 -13.42 2.51
CA SER A 76 6.16 -14.34 3.55
C SER A 76 4.64 -14.39 3.63
N ALA A 77 4.15 -15.53 4.09
CA ALA A 77 2.77 -15.75 4.53
C ALA A 77 2.58 -15.21 5.96
N ASP A 78 1.45 -14.55 6.20
CA ASP A 78 0.91 -14.22 7.53
C ASP A 78 -0.26 -15.18 7.81
N ARG A 79 0.04 -16.25 8.55
CA ARG A 79 -0.93 -17.34 8.76
C ARG A 79 -1.94 -16.99 9.83
N ASP A 80 -1.53 -16.18 10.80
CA ASP A 80 -2.29 -15.90 12.01
C ASP A 80 -3.00 -14.53 11.95
N GLY A 81 -2.78 -13.75 10.88
CA GLY A 81 -3.38 -12.44 10.65
C GLY A 81 -2.83 -11.36 11.59
N ASP A 82 -1.65 -11.58 12.17
CA ASP A 82 -1.03 -10.70 13.15
C ASP A 82 -0.04 -9.70 12.50
N ASN A 83 0.06 -9.71 11.17
CA ASN A 83 1.03 -9.00 10.34
C ASN A 83 2.48 -9.38 10.62
N GLN A 84 2.75 -10.61 11.08
CA GLN A 84 4.10 -11.13 11.20
C GLN A 84 4.43 -12.11 10.08
N ALA A 85 5.71 -12.15 9.73
CA ALA A 85 6.22 -13.06 8.72
C ALA A 85 6.40 -14.45 9.36
N ASP A 86 5.48 -15.36 9.08
CA ASP A 86 5.49 -16.72 9.67
C ASP A 86 6.28 -17.71 8.82
N GLU A 87 6.10 -17.66 7.50
CA GLU A 87 6.68 -18.62 6.56
C GLU A 87 7.18 -17.92 5.29
N LEU A 88 8.46 -18.08 4.95
CA LEU A 88 9.02 -17.57 3.70
C LEU A 88 8.51 -18.41 2.51
N LEU A 89 7.81 -17.75 1.58
CA LEU A 89 7.27 -18.40 0.38
C LEU A 89 8.30 -18.41 -0.75
N PHE A 90 8.85 -17.24 -1.07
CA PHE A 90 9.89 -17.10 -2.10
C PHE A 90 10.63 -15.76 -1.94
N SER A 91 11.75 -15.63 -2.64
CA SER A 91 12.49 -14.38 -2.74
C SER A 91 12.80 -14.02 -4.20
N ARG A 92 13.01 -12.73 -4.46
CA ARG A 92 13.44 -12.21 -5.77
C ARG A 92 14.30 -10.96 -5.60
N ASP A 93 15.13 -10.69 -6.59
CA ASP A 93 16.01 -9.51 -6.67
C ASP A 93 15.49 -8.45 -7.66
N TYR A 94 14.19 -8.51 -7.99
CA TYR A 94 13.53 -7.55 -8.88
C TYR A 94 12.16 -7.11 -8.34
N ALA A 95 11.82 -5.84 -8.52
CA ALA A 95 10.59 -5.21 -8.07
C ALA A 95 9.84 -4.58 -9.25
N LYS A 96 8.52 -4.38 -9.10
CA LYS A 96 7.78 -3.45 -9.96
C LYS A 96 7.85 -2.08 -9.31
N PRO A 97 8.39 -1.05 -9.98
CA PRO A 97 8.44 0.27 -9.38
C PRO A 97 7.06 0.77 -8.95
N LEU A 98 7.00 1.32 -7.75
CA LEU A 98 5.83 2.02 -7.23
C LEU A 98 6.07 3.52 -7.36
N VAL A 99 5.06 4.24 -7.82
CA VAL A 99 5.12 5.69 -8.02
C VAL A 99 3.95 6.32 -7.29
N VAL A 100 4.24 7.33 -6.49
CA VAL A 100 3.24 8.16 -5.83
C VAL A 100 3.47 9.60 -6.22
N THR A 101 2.40 10.30 -6.56
CA THR A 101 2.39 11.75 -6.77
C THR A 101 1.40 12.38 -5.81
N TYR A 102 1.77 13.48 -5.17
CA TYR A 102 0.95 14.16 -4.18
C TYR A 102 1.26 15.66 -4.20
N LEU A 103 0.31 16.46 -3.74
CA LEU A 103 0.57 17.85 -3.38
C LEU A 103 0.92 17.88 -1.89
N ASP A 104 1.94 18.65 -1.53
CA ASP A 104 2.33 18.86 -0.15
C ASP A 104 2.62 20.34 0.09
N GLU A 105 2.36 20.80 1.30
CA GLU A 105 2.71 22.16 1.72
C GLU A 105 4.22 22.31 1.91
N GLU A 106 4.73 23.51 1.69
CA GLU A 106 6.13 23.85 1.96
C GLU A 106 6.28 24.41 3.39
N GLU A 107 7.28 23.92 4.13
CA GLU A 107 7.50 24.30 5.55
C GLU A 107 7.72 25.81 5.74
N ASP A 108 8.34 26.45 4.75
CA ASP A 108 8.74 27.86 4.75
C ASP A 108 7.81 28.73 3.89
N GLY A 109 6.54 28.34 3.74
CA GLY A 109 5.52 29.17 3.09
C GLY A 109 5.49 30.59 3.70
N ALA A 110 5.53 31.62 2.85
CA ALA A 110 5.51 33.00 3.32
C ALA A 110 4.19 33.30 4.06
N ALA A 111 4.14 34.35 4.87
CA ALA A 111 2.84 34.84 5.37
C ALA A 111 2.03 35.40 4.19
N ASP A 112 0.75 35.06 4.09
CA ASP A 112 -0.18 35.72 3.17
C ASP A 112 -0.60 37.07 3.76
N TYR A 113 -0.61 38.10 2.92
CA TYR A 113 -0.88 39.48 3.33
C TYR A 113 -2.12 40.02 2.60
N ASP A 114 -2.98 40.70 3.35
CA ASP A 114 -4.08 41.46 2.78
C ASP A 114 -3.53 42.52 1.82
N ILE A 115 -3.95 42.48 0.55
CA ILE A 115 -3.47 43.45 -0.46
C ILE A 115 -3.95 44.87 -0.15
N GLU A 116 -5.07 45.05 0.56
CA GLU A 116 -5.63 46.36 0.87
C GLU A 116 -5.10 46.94 2.20
N THR A 117 -4.90 46.11 3.22
CA THR A 117 -4.47 46.56 4.55
C THR A 117 -2.99 46.29 4.85
N GLY A 118 -2.36 45.35 4.16
CA GLY A 118 -0.99 44.89 4.44
C GLY A 118 -0.87 44.06 5.72
N ASP A 119 -1.99 43.69 6.34
CA ASP A 119 -2.00 42.83 7.53
C ASP A 119 -1.83 41.36 7.12
N GLU A 120 -1.11 40.60 7.94
CA GLU A 120 -0.99 39.14 7.78
C GLU A 120 -2.37 38.48 8.01
N ILE A 121 -2.89 37.78 7.01
CA ILE A 121 -4.21 37.12 7.06
C ILE A 121 -4.09 35.62 7.41
N GLY A 122 -2.89 35.07 7.30
CA GLY A 122 -2.58 33.70 7.69
C GLY A 122 -1.31 33.20 7.02
N PRO A 123 -0.94 31.93 7.23
CA PRO A 123 0.12 31.31 6.44
C PRO A 123 -0.31 31.21 4.98
N ASP A 124 0.55 31.64 4.04
CA ASP A 124 0.37 31.34 2.62
C ASP A 124 0.51 29.83 2.45
N ILE A 125 -0.54 29.19 1.94
CA ILE A 125 -0.54 27.75 1.72
C ILE A 125 0.12 27.49 0.37
N GLN A 126 1.44 27.63 0.35
CA GLN A 126 2.26 27.30 -0.81
C GLN A 126 2.37 25.79 -0.90
N ARG A 127 1.94 25.24 -2.04
CA ARG A 127 1.98 23.80 -2.29
C ARG A 127 2.79 23.51 -3.52
N ASP A 128 3.63 22.49 -3.42
CA ASP A 128 4.37 21.95 -4.54
C ASP A 128 3.89 20.54 -4.89
N ILE A 129 4.10 20.16 -6.14
CA ILE A 129 3.80 18.83 -6.63
C ILE A 129 5.04 17.97 -6.37
N TRP A 130 4.86 16.91 -5.60
CA TRP A 130 5.92 15.95 -5.28
C TRP A 130 5.68 14.62 -5.99
N ALA A 131 6.78 13.97 -6.35
CA ALA A 131 6.77 12.59 -6.79
C ALA A 131 7.73 11.74 -5.94
N ALA A 132 7.29 10.53 -5.62
CA ALA A 132 8.06 9.54 -4.90
C ALA A 132 8.08 8.22 -5.67
N VAL A 133 9.25 7.57 -5.71
CA VAL A 133 9.45 6.28 -6.37
C VAL A 133 10.09 5.29 -5.39
N SER A 134 9.54 4.08 -5.35
CA SER A 134 10.14 2.92 -4.66
C SER A 134 10.53 1.83 -5.66
N MET A 135 11.67 1.20 -5.41
CA MET A 135 12.20 0.06 -6.17
C MET A 135 12.40 -1.18 -5.28
N ASP A 136 11.78 -1.19 -4.11
CA ASP A 136 11.87 -2.25 -3.09
C ASP A 136 10.50 -2.54 -2.46
N ASP A 137 9.46 -2.58 -3.29
CA ASP A 137 8.06 -2.85 -2.91
C ASP A 137 7.48 -1.91 -1.83
N GLY A 138 7.95 -0.67 -1.80
CA GLY A 138 7.42 0.38 -0.94
C GLY A 138 8.07 0.48 0.43
N GLU A 139 9.15 -0.29 0.69
CA GLU A 139 9.87 -0.20 1.96
C GLU A 139 10.65 1.11 2.07
N THR A 140 11.28 1.56 0.98
CA THR A 140 11.97 2.85 0.91
C THR A 140 11.57 3.66 -0.33
N TRP A 141 11.63 4.99 -0.20
CA TRP A 141 11.14 5.94 -1.20
C TRP A 141 12.16 7.03 -1.48
N LYS A 142 12.45 7.27 -2.76
CA LYS A 142 13.14 8.48 -3.24
C LYS A 142 12.10 9.51 -3.65
N GLN A 143 12.20 10.72 -3.12
CA GLN A 143 11.25 11.80 -3.36
C GLN A 143 11.91 12.96 -4.10
N ARG A 144 11.13 13.67 -4.90
CA ARG A 144 11.57 14.90 -5.56
C ARG A 144 10.38 15.85 -5.76
N ASN A 145 10.63 17.13 -5.50
CA ASN A 145 9.75 18.23 -5.87
C ASN A 145 9.81 18.40 -7.40
N LEU A 146 8.65 18.34 -8.05
CA LEU A 146 8.51 18.44 -9.50
C LEU A 146 8.21 19.86 -9.99
N SER A 147 7.62 20.71 -9.15
CA SER A 147 7.25 22.07 -9.52
C SER A 147 8.34 23.09 -9.15
N GLU A 148 9.05 22.88 -8.04
CA GLU A 148 10.10 23.77 -7.51
C GLU A 148 9.66 25.25 -7.50
N SER A 149 8.38 25.50 -7.19
CA SER A 149 7.73 26.79 -7.46
C SER A 149 7.19 27.50 -6.24
N ALA A 150 7.01 26.79 -5.11
CA ALA A 150 6.40 27.35 -3.91
C ALA A 150 7.08 28.66 -3.48
N VAL A 151 8.41 28.67 -3.40
CA VAL A 151 9.20 29.81 -2.89
C VAL A 151 9.69 30.80 -3.96
N GLU A 152 9.31 30.60 -5.23
CA GLU A 152 9.78 31.42 -6.35
C GLU A 152 8.79 32.57 -6.64
N SER A 153 9.29 33.81 -6.66
CA SER A 153 8.49 35.00 -6.98
C SER A 153 8.88 35.57 -8.35
N SER A 154 7.88 36.00 -9.11
CA SER A 154 8.07 36.64 -10.42
C SER A 154 8.42 38.13 -10.35
N PHE A 155 8.44 38.73 -9.15
CA PHE A 155 8.71 40.16 -8.96
C PHE A 155 10.17 40.40 -8.53
N THR A 156 10.82 41.35 -9.20
CA THR A 156 12.20 41.83 -8.94
C THR A 156 12.22 43.32 -8.66
#